data_AF-A0A7X2IQL5-F1
#
_entry.id   AF-A0A7X2IQL5-F1
#
_cell.length_a   1.000
_cell.length_b   1.000
_cell.length_c   1.000
_cell.angle_alpha   90.00
_cell.angle_beta   90.00
_cell.angle_gamma   90.00
#
_symmetry.space_group_name_H-M   'P 1'
#
loop_
_entity.id
_entity.type
_entity.pdbx_description
1 polymer ?
#
loop_
_entity_poly.entity_id
_entity_poly.type
_entity_poly.pdbx_seq_one_letter_code
_entity_poly.pdbx_strand_id
1 'polypeptide(L)' 'MQCPFCGDGPMVRETRDMPYEYDGHETVIPQVTGDHCTACGEWLFSDKESDRIAAAMLAFNRSITAARS' A
#
# COMPACT_ATOMS: atom_id res chain seq x y z
N MET A 1 -18.27 -3.34 6.09
CA MET A 1 -18.81 -2.06 5.57
C MET A 1 -18.74 -2.07 4.04
N GLN A 2 -19.61 -1.34 3.36
CA GLN A 2 -19.54 -1.20 1.90
C GLN A 2 -18.38 -0.28 1.52
N CYS A 3 -17.78 -0.52 0.36
CA CYS A 3 -16.67 0.31 -0.11
C CYS A 3 -17.12 1.75 -0.35
N PRO A 4 -16.49 2.76 0.27
CA PRO A 4 -16.85 4.16 0.05
C PRO A 4 -16.40 4.68 -1.31
N PHE A 5 -15.52 3.95 -2.02
CA PHE A 5 -14.99 4.36 -3.32
C PHE A 5 -15.91 3.91 -4.48
N CYS A 6 -16.19 2.62 -4.58
CA CYS A 6 -17.04 2.09 -5.66
C CYS A 6 -18.51 1.89 -5.26
N GLY A 7 -18.81 1.76 -3.97
CA GLY A 7 -20.16 1.46 -3.52
C GLY A 7 -20.65 0.05 -3.85
N ASP A 8 -19.82 -0.87 -4.37
CA ASP A 8 -20.31 -2.17 -4.89
C ASP A 8 -19.81 -3.40 -4.10
N GLY A 9 -18.66 -3.31 -3.43
CA GLY A 9 -18.04 -4.44 -2.73
C GLY A 9 -17.98 -4.29 -1.21
N PRO A 10 -18.02 -5.40 -0.45
CA PRO A 10 -17.68 -5.36 0.97
C PRO A 10 -16.18 -5.08 1.15
N MET A 11 -15.89 -4.31 2.20
CA MET A 11 -14.54 -4.09 2.72
C MET A 11 -14.21 -5.23 3.70
N VAL A 12 -13.13 -5.96 3.42
CA VAL A 12 -12.65 -7.11 4.20
C VAL A 12 -11.26 -6.81 4.74
N ARG A 13 -11.04 -7.01 6.04
CA ARG A 13 -9.72 -6.85 6.64
C ARG A 13 -8.78 -7.94 6.12
N GLU A 14 -7.69 -7.53 5.49
CA GLU A 14 -6.66 -8.41 4.93
C GLU A 14 -5.26 -7.95 5.39
N THR A 15 -4.32 -8.89 5.40
CA THR A 15 -2.88 -8.61 5.53
C THR A 15 -2.16 -9.26 4.35
N ARG A 16 -1.50 -8.46 3.52
CA ARG A 16 -0.74 -8.97 2.37
C ARG A 16 0.50 -8.14 2.09
N ASP A 17 1.40 -8.71 1.32
CA ASP A 17 2.55 -7.99 0.81
C ASP A 17 2.10 -7.05 -0.34
N MET A 18 2.57 -5.81 -0.32
CA MET A 18 2.17 -4.79 -1.29
C MET A 18 3.36 -4.45 -2.22
N PRO A 19 3.25 -4.75 -3.53
CA PRO A 19 4.24 -4.30 -4.50
C PRO A 19 4.31 -2.77 -4.54
N TYR A 20 5.52 -2.23 -4.68
CA TYR A 20 5.76 -0.81 -4.86
C TYR A 20 6.83 -0.60 -5.93
N GLU A 21 6.50 0.22 -6.93
CA GLU A 21 7.44 0.64 -7.96
C GLU A 21 7.80 2.11 -7.74
N TYR A 22 9.09 2.41 -7.86
CA TYR A 22 9.60 3.77 -7.92
C TYR A 22 10.71 3.86 -8.96
N ASP A 23 10.53 4.73 -9.95
CA ASP A 23 11.56 5.06 -10.93
C ASP A 23 12.10 3.80 -11.66
N GLY A 24 11.17 2.93 -12.09
CA GLY A 24 11.46 1.66 -12.77
C GLY A 24 12.08 0.57 -11.89
N HIS A 25 12.17 0.78 -10.57
CA HIS A 25 12.66 -0.20 -9.61
C HIS A 25 11.51 -0.70 -8.74
N GLU A 26 11.45 -2.00 -8.53
CA GLU A 26 10.39 -2.64 -7.75
C GLU A 26 10.90 -3.05 -6.37
N THR A 27 10.00 -3.00 -5.39
CA THR A 27 10.16 -3.57 -4.06
C THR A 27 8.82 -4.10 -3.56
N VAL A 28 8.84 -4.73 -2.39
CA VAL A 28 7.66 -5.21 -1.69
C VAL A 28 7.64 -4.61 -0.29
N ILE A 29 6.52 -4.00 0.07
CA ILE A 29 6.23 -3.56 1.44
C ILE A 29 5.51 -4.72 2.14
N PRO A 30 6.16 -5.41 3.10
CA PRO A 30 5.60 -6.63 3.66
C PRO A 30 4.48 -6.33 4.65
N GLN A 31 3.58 -7.31 4.80
CA GLN A 31 2.58 -7.39 5.87
C GLN A 31 1.69 -6.13 5.98
N VAL A 32 1.31 -5.56 4.85
CA VAL A 32 0.39 -4.43 4.78
C VAL A 32 -1.00 -4.85 5.21
N THR A 33 -1.53 -4.22 6.25
CA THR A 33 -2.83 -4.56 6.86
C THR A 33 -3.85 -3.44 6.69
N GLY A 34 -4.99 -3.75 6.11
CA GLY A 34 -6.04 -2.78 5.80
C GLY A 34 -7.33 -3.44 5.37
N ASP A 35 -8.35 -2.63 5.15
CA ASP A 35 -9.61 -3.10 4.61
C ASP A 35 -9.55 -3.05 3.08
N HIS A 36 -9.71 -4.20 2.44
CA HIS A 36 -9.65 -4.37 0.99
C HIS A 36 -11.05 -4.55 0.39
N CYS A 37 -11.35 -3.83 -0.68
CA CYS A 37 -12.57 -4.00 -1.43
C CYS A 37 -12.46 -5.18 -2.40
N THR A 38 -13.32 -6.17 -2.21
CA THR A 38 -13.36 -7.37 -3.08
C THR A 38 -13.94 -7.12 -4.48
N ALA A 39 -14.54 -5.95 -4.74
CA ALA A 39 -15.11 -5.59 -6.04
C ALA A 39 -14.15 -4.76 -6.92
N CYS A 40 -13.53 -3.71 -6.37
CA CYS A 40 -12.68 -2.80 -7.14
C CYS A 40 -11.19 -2.83 -6.76
N GLY A 41 -10.81 -3.59 -5.73
CA GLY A 41 -9.41 -3.72 -5.28
C GLY A 41 -8.89 -2.59 -4.40
N GLU A 42 -9.74 -1.61 -4.04
CA GLU A 42 -9.34 -0.46 -3.22
C GLU A 42 -8.94 -0.85 -1.80
N TRP A 43 -7.97 -0.14 -1.23
CA TRP A 43 -7.52 -0.32 0.15
C TRP A 43 -7.85 0.88 1.02
N LEU A 44 -8.34 0.62 2.23
CA LEU A 44 -8.42 1.61 3.30
C LEU A 44 -7.47 1.20 4.43
N PHE A 45 -6.57 2.11 4.77
CA PHE A 45 -5.58 1.93 5.82
C PHE A 45 -5.91 2.80 7.04
N SER A 46 -5.58 2.30 8.23
CA SER A 46 -5.53 3.16 9.42
C SER A 46 -4.38 4.16 9.30
N ASP A 47 -4.46 5.30 9.99
CA ASP A 47 -3.39 6.31 10.03
C ASP A 47 -2.01 5.70 10.32
N LYS A 48 -1.93 4.81 11.32
CA LYS A 48 -0.70 4.11 11.68
C LYS A 48 -0.12 3.28 10.52
N GLU A 49 -0.98 2.61 9.77
CA GLU A 49 -0.52 1.78 8.65
C GLU A 49 -0.13 2.66 7.46
N SER A 50 -0.88 3.73 7.19
CA SER A 50 -0.52 4.76 6.20
C SER A 50 0.87 5.33 6.48
N ASP A 51 1.17 5.68 7.74
CA ASP A 51 2.49 6.18 8.15
C ASP A 51 3.60 5.14 7.91
N ARG A 52 3.34 3.87 8.23
CA ARG A 52 4.29 2.76 8.01
C ARG A 52 4.59 2.55 6.54
N ILE A 53 3.56 2.53 5.70
CA ILE A 53 3.67 2.38 4.26
C ILE A 53 4.46 3.57 3.68
N ALA A 54 4.09 4.79 4.04
CA ALA A 54 4.75 6.00 3.57
C ALA A 54 6.25 6.03 3.97
N ALA A 55 6.58 5.63 5.20
CA ALA A 55 7.96 5.53 5.66
C ALA A 55 8.76 4.49 4.85
N ALA A 56 8.16 3.34 4.53
CA ALA A 56 8.80 2.29 3.72
C ALA A 56 9.03 2.75 2.27
N MET A 57 8.03 3.38 1.64
CA MET A 57 8.16 3.98 0.30
C MET A 57 9.27 5.02 0.27
N LEU A 58 9.28 5.96 1.23
CA LEU A 58 10.30 7.01 1.30
C LEU A 58 11.71 6.44 1.52
N ALA A 59 11.86 5.40 2.34
CA ALA A 59 13.14 4.73 2.55
C ALA A 59 13.64 4.08 1.25
N PHE A 60 12.76 3.39 0.52
CA PHE A 60 13.09 2.81 -0.78
C PHE A 60 13.49 3.89 -1.79
N ASN A 61 12.70 4.94 -1.94
CA ASN A 61 12.97 6.02 -2.88
C ASN A 61 14.33 6.67 -2.64
N ARG A 62 14.66 6.95 -1.36
CA ARG A 62 15.98 7.48 -1.00
C ARG A 62 17.11 6.53 -1.37
N SER A 63 16.92 5.22 -1.21
CA SER A 63 17.93 4.22 -1.58
C SER A 63 18.19 4.19 -3.10
N ILE A 64 17.13 4.30 -3.91
CA ILE A 64 17.24 4.35 -5.38
C ILE A 64 17.93 5.65 -5.82
N THR A 65 17.53 6.78 -5.25
CA THR A 65 18.16 8.08 -5.56
C THR A 65 19.64 8.10 -5.17
N ALA A 66 19.99 7.56 -4.00
CA ALA A 66 21.39 7.50 -3.54
C ALA A 66 22.26 6.54 -4.38
N ALA A 67 21.68 5.49 -4.96
CA ALA A 67 22.41 4.58 -5.84
C ALA A 67 22.75 5.19 -7.21
N ARG A 68 22.13 6.33 -7.56
CA ARG A 68 22.33 7.03 -8.84
C ARG A 68 23.29 8.22 -8.75
N SER A 69 23.71 8.60 -7.54
CA SER A 69 24.56 9.78 -7.28
C SER A 69 26.05 9.48 -7.27
#